data_AF-A0A7S2MTI6-F1
#
_entry.id   AF-A0A7S2MTI6-F1
#
_cell.length_a   1.000
_cell.length_b   1.000
_cell.length_c   1.000
_cell.angle_alpha   90.00
_cell.angle_beta   90.00
_cell.angle_gamma   90.00
#
_symmetry.space_group_name_H-M   'P 1'
#
loop_
_entity.id
_entity.type
_entity.pdbx_description
1 polymer ?
#
loop_
_entity_poly.entity_id
_entity_poly.type
_entity_poly.pdbx_seq_one_letter_code
_entity_poly.pdbx_strand_id
1 'polypeptide(L)'
;DSALSGETALAVDAVQEQEEVPLLIRHFYCAPNEKKRDREFVLKALDHNGFHIKHVPPELLADREVVLTALKTNHWALEHAPALRECPDFALKAVAVHPWVLGQLPAKFREDRDFVLDAVRANGLALSTASAKLRQDPNVVLEAVRQNVLALQYAHEGLTKAQVLQPECVKRNRIAGKGASALVVQVHSIEPGDAGIQVNWSGIGGPGKVGTETFDTDATVGDLAARVAQGWQRECTGSRNEGLGPAHAQLTALHLVVPQGSAVQPTAALDRLADYANVTA
;
A
#
# COMPACT_ATOMS: atom_id res chain seq x y z
N ASP A 1 24.21 -35.02 -49.28
CA ASP A 1 23.71 -35.72 -48.08
C ASP A 1 24.20 -35.22 -46.73
N SER A 2 25.37 -34.57 -46.57
CA SER A 2 25.83 -34.14 -45.22
C SER A 2 25.21 -32.83 -44.68
N ALA A 3 24.59 -32.00 -45.54
CA ALA A 3 23.98 -30.73 -45.12
C ALA A 3 22.54 -30.90 -44.57
N LEU A 4 21.75 -31.80 -45.15
CA LEU A 4 20.36 -32.08 -44.74
C LEU A 4 20.28 -32.86 -43.41
N SER A 5 21.34 -33.56 -43.00
CA SER A 5 21.42 -34.26 -41.72
C SER A 5 21.72 -33.32 -40.54
N GLY A 6 22.35 -32.17 -40.80
CA GLY A 6 22.67 -31.18 -39.75
C GLY A 6 21.48 -30.30 -39.38
N GLU A 7 20.70 -29.87 -40.38
CA GLU A 7 19.49 -29.05 -40.14
C GLU A 7 18.37 -29.84 -39.46
N THR A 8 18.26 -31.14 -39.75
CA THR A 8 17.28 -32.02 -39.10
C THR A 8 17.67 -32.35 -37.67
N ALA A 9 18.97 -32.53 -37.36
CA ALA A 9 19.43 -32.71 -35.97
C ALA A 9 19.19 -31.46 -35.11
N LEU A 10 19.50 -30.26 -35.62
CA LEU A 10 19.23 -28.99 -34.94
C LEU A 10 17.73 -28.74 -34.71
N ALA A 11 16.88 -29.11 -35.67
CA ALA A 11 15.43 -28.98 -35.53
C ALA A 11 14.84 -29.98 -34.53
N VAL A 12 15.37 -31.21 -34.48
CA VAL A 12 14.96 -32.23 -33.50
C VAL A 12 15.40 -31.82 -32.10
N ASP A 13 16.65 -31.38 -31.91
CA ASP A 13 17.15 -30.87 -30.64
C ASP A 13 16.33 -29.65 -30.16
N ALA A 14 15.98 -28.73 -31.06
CA ALA A 14 15.16 -27.56 -30.72
C ALA A 14 13.71 -27.92 -30.34
N VAL A 15 13.11 -28.94 -30.98
CA VAL A 15 11.75 -29.42 -30.65
C VAL A 15 11.78 -30.20 -29.32
N GLN A 16 12.82 -30.99 -29.09
CA GLN A 16 13.00 -31.75 -27.85
C GLN A 16 13.27 -30.80 -26.66
N GLU A 17 14.07 -29.74 -26.86
CA GLU A 17 14.23 -28.67 -25.87
C GLU A 17 12.91 -27.91 -25.59
N GLN A 18 12.05 -27.71 -26.60
CA GLN A 18 10.77 -27.03 -26.42
C GLN A 18 9.75 -27.83 -25.59
N GLU A 19 9.77 -29.17 -25.65
CA GLU A 19 8.93 -30.04 -24.82
C GLU A 19 9.54 -30.36 -23.45
N GLU A 20 10.88 -30.42 -23.36
CA GLU A 20 11.58 -30.72 -22.10
C GLU A 20 11.60 -29.52 -21.13
N VAL A 21 11.73 -28.28 -21.63
CA VAL A 21 11.79 -27.09 -20.78
C VAL A 21 10.56 -26.94 -19.87
N PRO A 22 9.31 -27.10 -20.35
CA PRO A 22 8.12 -27.10 -19.49
C PRO A 22 8.14 -28.17 -18.39
N LEU A 23 8.63 -29.38 -18.70
CA LEU A 23 8.75 -30.47 -17.72
C LEU A 23 9.81 -30.17 -16.67
N LEU A 24 10.96 -29.63 -17.09
CA LEU A 24 12.03 -29.23 -16.19
C LEU A 24 11.65 -28.02 -15.33
N ILE A 25 10.83 -27.09 -15.83
CA ILE A 25 10.24 -26.00 -15.04
C ILE A 25 9.37 -26.57 -13.92
N ARG A 26 8.50 -27.56 -14.23
CA ARG A 26 7.62 -28.21 -13.24
C ARG A 26 8.39 -29.09 -12.24
N HIS A 27 9.50 -29.67 -12.68
CA HIS A 27 10.35 -30.56 -11.89
C HIS A 27 11.77 -30.01 -11.74
N PHE A 28 11.89 -28.75 -11.34
CA PHE A 28 13.18 -28.03 -11.26
C PHE A 28 14.26 -28.77 -10.44
N TYR A 29 13.86 -29.57 -9.45
CA TYR A 29 14.81 -30.36 -8.65
C TYR A 29 15.60 -31.38 -9.50
N CYS A 30 15.04 -31.88 -10.60
CA CYS A 30 15.70 -32.77 -11.56
C CYS A 30 16.53 -32.03 -12.62
N ALA A 31 16.40 -30.70 -12.72
CA ALA A 31 17.09 -29.96 -13.76
C ALA A 31 18.63 -30.08 -13.61
N PRO A 32 19.37 -30.16 -14.74
CA PRO A 32 20.82 -30.20 -14.71
C PRO A 32 21.38 -28.90 -14.11
N ASN A 33 22.59 -28.98 -13.54
CA ASN A 33 23.20 -27.85 -12.82
C ASN A 33 23.38 -26.61 -13.70
N GLU A 34 23.61 -26.78 -15.00
CA GLU A 34 23.71 -25.68 -15.97
C GLU A 34 22.41 -24.88 -16.04
N LYS A 35 21.25 -25.55 -16.14
CA LYS A 35 19.94 -24.89 -16.15
C LYS A 35 19.58 -24.30 -14.78
N LYS A 36 19.98 -24.93 -13.67
CA LYS A 36 19.80 -24.36 -12.31
C LYS A 36 20.60 -23.09 -12.08
N ARG A 37 21.65 -22.83 -12.86
CA ARG A 37 22.46 -21.61 -12.83
C ARG A 37 22.00 -20.57 -13.86
N ASP A 38 21.18 -20.97 -14.82
CA ASP A 38 20.53 -20.06 -15.74
C ASP A 38 19.43 -19.28 -15.03
N ARG A 39 19.69 -17.99 -14.83
CA ARG A 39 18.79 -17.07 -14.14
C ARG A 39 17.39 -17.04 -14.78
N GLU A 40 17.29 -17.03 -16.10
CA GLU A 40 15.99 -16.91 -16.77
C GLU A 40 15.17 -18.20 -16.59
N PHE A 41 15.84 -19.34 -16.68
CA PHE A 41 15.22 -20.64 -16.40
C PHE A 41 14.75 -20.75 -14.94
N VAL A 42 15.58 -20.30 -13.98
CA VAL A 42 15.23 -20.24 -12.56
C VAL A 42 14.02 -19.35 -12.31
N LEU A 43 13.95 -18.16 -12.92
CA LEU A 43 12.80 -17.27 -12.78
C LEU A 43 11.51 -17.90 -13.28
N LYS A 44 11.54 -18.56 -14.45
CA LYS A 44 10.38 -19.30 -14.98
C LYS A 44 9.94 -20.43 -14.05
N ALA A 45 10.89 -21.19 -13.50
CA ALA A 45 10.61 -22.24 -12.52
C ALA A 45 9.98 -21.70 -11.23
N LEU A 46 10.51 -20.60 -10.69
CA LEU A 46 10.00 -19.99 -9.45
C LEU A 46 8.64 -19.32 -9.62
N ASP A 47 8.39 -18.72 -10.79
CA ASP A 47 7.09 -18.13 -11.12
C ASP A 47 6.01 -19.21 -11.22
N HIS A 48 6.37 -20.42 -11.72
CA HIS A 48 5.50 -21.59 -11.69
C HIS A 48 5.29 -22.13 -10.27
N ASN A 49 6.37 -22.29 -9.48
CA ASN A 49 6.30 -22.81 -8.12
C ASN A 49 7.47 -22.33 -7.24
N GLY A 50 7.19 -21.43 -6.32
CA GLY A 50 8.16 -20.81 -5.40
C GLY A 50 8.79 -21.79 -4.40
N PHE A 51 8.25 -23.01 -4.24
CA PHE A 51 8.92 -24.06 -3.45
C PHE A 51 10.20 -24.58 -4.11
N HIS A 52 10.46 -24.27 -5.39
CA HIS A 52 11.69 -24.63 -6.06
C HIS A 52 12.92 -23.86 -5.55
N ILE A 53 12.72 -22.76 -4.81
CA ILE A 53 13.83 -21.94 -4.29
C ILE A 53 14.81 -22.73 -3.41
N LYS A 54 14.36 -23.79 -2.73
CA LYS A 54 15.23 -24.68 -1.94
C LYS A 54 16.27 -25.44 -2.76
N HIS A 55 16.10 -25.50 -4.08
CA HIS A 55 17.02 -26.14 -5.02
C HIS A 55 17.82 -25.13 -5.85
N VAL A 56 17.57 -23.83 -5.67
CA VAL A 56 18.28 -22.78 -6.40
C VAL A 56 19.69 -22.64 -5.80
N PRO A 57 20.73 -22.54 -6.64
CA PRO A 57 22.09 -22.34 -6.16
C PRO A 57 22.23 -21.09 -5.28
N PRO A 58 23.01 -21.14 -4.17
CA PRO A 58 23.15 -20.02 -3.24
C PRO A 58 23.57 -18.69 -3.88
N GLU A 59 24.33 -18.75 -4.98
CA GLU A 59 24.81 -17.58 -5.71
C GLU A 59 23.66 -16.73 -6.27
N LEU A 60 22.54 -17.37 -6.63
CA LEU A 60 21.34 -16.70 -7.16
C LEU A 60 20.38 -16.24 -6.05
N LEU A 61 20.54 -16.70 -4.80
CA LEU A 61 19.69 -16.30 -3.68
C LEU A 61 19.99 -14.88 -3.17
N ALA A 62 21.12 -14.30 -3.60
CA ALA A 62 21.41 -12.88 -3.39
C ALA A 62 20.67 -11.96 -4.39
N ASP A 63 20.16 -12.51 -5.50
CA ASP A 63 19.40 -11.76 -6.48
C ASP A 63 17.98 -11.47 -5.95
N ARG A 64 17.67 -10.17 -5.81
CA ARG A 64 16.39 -9.71 -5.30
C ARG A 64 15.22 -10.15 -6.18
N GLU A 65 15.37 -10.17 -7.49
CA GLU A 65 14.29 -10.54 -8.42
C GLU A 65 13.97 -12.03 -8.35
N VAL A 66 15.00 -12.88 -8.19
CA VAL A 66 14.85 -14.33 -7.99
C VAL A 66 14.01 -14.59 -6.74
N VAL A 67 14.36 -13.96 -5.62
CA VAL A 67 13.63 -14.15 -4.36
C VAL A 67 12.23 -13.54 -4.41
N LEU A 68 12.05 -12.35 -5.01
CA LEU A 68 10.71 -11.75 -5.19
C LEU A 68 9.80 -12.61 -6.05
N THR A 69 10.33 -13.25 -7.10
CA THR A 69 9.56 -14.14 -7.97
C THR A 69 9.05 -15.36 -7.20
N ALA A 70 9.91 -15.97 -6.37
CA ALA A 70 9.49 -17.07 -5.51
C ALA A 70 8.44 -16.65 -4.47
N LEU A 71 8.55 -15.43 -3.92
CA LEU A 71 7.61 -14.90 -2.92
C LEU A 71 6.19 -14.71 -3.44
N LYS A 72 6.00 -14.55 -4.76
CA LYS A 72 4.67 -14.45 -5.37
C LYS A 72 3.81 -15.69 -5.09
N THR A 73 4.43 -16.86 -5.08
CA THR A 73 3.74 -18.16 -4.96
C THR A 73 4.03 -18.87 -3.63
N ASN A 74 5.12 -18.53 -2.94
CA ASN A 74 5.46 -19.09 -1.64
C ASN A 74 6.15 -18.06 -0.73
N HIS A 75 5.46 -17.61 0.32
CA HIS A 75 6.04 -16.66 1.25
C HIS A 75 7.25 -17.17 2.03
N TRP A 76 7.36 -18.48 2.29
CA TRP A 76 8.53 -19.05 2.99
C TRP A 76 9.82 -18.98 2.18
N ALA A 77 9.78 -18.53 0.92
CA ALA A 77 10.96 -18.39 0.08
C ALA A 77 12.07 -17.51 0.71
N LEU A 78 11.71 -16.53 1.54
CA LEU A 78 12.67 -15.66 2.21
C LEU A 78 13.56 -16.40 3.23
N GLU A 79 13.21 -17.61 3.66
CA GLU A 79 14.07 -18.48 4.48
C GLU A 79 15.36 -18.90 3.81
N HIS A 80 15.34 -19.03 2.49
CA HIS A 80 16.52 -19.40 1.73
C HIS A 80 17.45 -18.21 1.45
N ALA A 81 17.01 -16.97 1.70
CA ALA A 81 17.78 -15.75 1.44
C ALA A 81 17.98 -14.90 2.72
N PRO A 82 18.72 -15.39 3.73
CA PRO A 82 18.88 -14.70 5.01
C PRO A 82 19.53 -13.31 4.87
N ALA A 83 20.43 -13.14 3.89
CA ALA A 83 21.07 -11.84 3.62
C ALA A 83 20.06 -10.73 3.24
N LEU A 84 18.93 -11.10 2.63
CA LEU A 84 17.90 -10.14 2.22
C LEU A 84 16.92 -9.79 3.35
N ARG A 85 16.82 -10.60 4.41
CA ARG A 85 15.96 -10.35 5.58
C ARG A 85 16.34 -9.09 6.35
N GLU A 86 17.61 -8.71 6.29
CA GLU A 86 18.14 -7.54 6.97
C GLU A 86 18.05 -6.25 6.13
N CYS A 87 17.62 -6.35 4.87
CA CYS A 87 17.59 -5.22 3.95
C CYS A 87 16.22 -4.51 3.94
N PRO A 88 16.11 -3.27 4.46
CA PRO A 88 14.82 -2.58 4.57
C PRO A 88 14.13 -2.32 3.22
N ASP A 89 14.89 -1.87 2.22
CA ASP A 89 14.36 -1.58 0.88
C ASP A 89 13.79 -2.82 0.19
N PHE A 90 14.44 -3.98 0.41
CA PHE A 90 13.95 -5.25 -0.10
C PHE A 90 12.72 -5.72 0.68
N ALA A 91 12.76 -5.58 2.00
CA ALA A 91 11.69 -6.01 2.89
C ALA A 91 10.34 -5.37 2.53
N LEU A 92 10.29 -4.06 2.25
CA LEU A 92 9.06 -3.40 1.82
C LEU A 92 8.53 -3.96 0.49
N LYS A 93 9.40 -4.19 -0.50
CA LYS A 93 9.02 -4.81 -1.78
C LYS A 93 8.51 -6.24 -1.58
N ALA A 94 9.15 -7.00 -0.70
CA ALA A 94 8.78 -8.37 -0.39
C ALA A 94 7.40 -8.44 0.30
N VAL A 95 7.11 -7.53 1.23
CA VAL A 95 5.80 -7.43 1.89
C VAL A 95 4.71 -6.99 0.90
N ALA A 96 5.02 -6.12 -0.04
CA ALA A 96 4.09 -5.72 -1.10
C ALA A 96 3.66 -6.92 -1.96
N VAL A 97 4.61 -7.81 -2.29
CA VAL A 97 4.33 -9.05 -3.04
C VAL A 97 3.53 -10.03 -2.20
N HIS A 98 3.94 -10.27 -0.95
CA HIS A 98 3.26 -11.21 -0.07
C HIS A 98 3.26 -10.72 1.39
N PRO A 99 2.09 -10.35 1.96
CA PRO A 99 2.01 -9.60 3.22
C PRO A 99 2.54 -10.39 4.43
N TRP A 100 2.39 -11.71 4.43
CA TRP A 100 2.89 -12.58 5.48
C TRP A 100 4.43 -12.67 5.59
N VAL A 101 5.17 -12.12 4.62
CA VAL A 101 6.63 -12.02 4.69
C VAL A 101 7.08 -11.21 5.90
N LEU A 102 6.29 -10.20 6.31
CA LEU A 102 6.59 -9.39 7.48
C LEU A 102 6.76 -10.24 8.75
N GLY A 103 6.05 -11.38 8.86
CA GLY A 103 6.20 -12.35 9.95
C GLY A 103 7.57 -13.04 10.02
N GLN A 104 8.26 -13.16 8.88
CA GLN A 104 9.59 -13.80 8.78
C GLN A 104 10.74 -12.80 8.97
N LEU A 105 10.45 -11.51 8.94
CA LEU A 105 11.44 -10.48 9.19
C LEU A 105 11.80 -10.42 10.69
N PRO A 106 13.02 -9.97 11.01
CA PRO A 106 13.43 -9.70 12.38
C PRO A 106 12.41 -8.81 13.12
N ALA A 107 12.22 -9.06 14.42
CA ALA A 107 11.20 -8.39 15.23
C ALA A 107 11.26 -6.85 15.14
N LYS A 108 12.45 -6.27 14.97
CA LYS A 108 12.66 -4.83 14.78
C LYS A 108 11.76 -4.24 13.70
N PHE A 109 11.50 -4.94 12.60
CA PHE A 109 10.63 -4.46 11.52
C PHE A 109 9.14 -4.53 11.86
N ARG A 110 8.73 -5.51 12.67
CA ARG A 110 7.33 -5.70 13.12
C ARG A 110 6.94 -4.81 14.30
N GLU A 111 7.94 -4.28 14.98
CA GLU A 111 7.79 -3.37 16.11
C GLU A 111 8.03 -1.91 15.70
N ASP A 112 8.76 -1.69 14.60
CA ASP A 112 8.91 -0.37 14.00
C ASP A 112 7.60 0.09 13.38
N ARG A 113 7.02 1.10 14.01
CA ARG A 113 5.76 1.70 13.60
C ARG A 113 5.82 2.29 12.19
N ASP A 114 6.88 3.02 11.85
CA ASP A 114 6.95 3.72 10.56
C ASP A 114 7.15 2.69 9.44
N PHE A 115 7.96 1.64 9.66
CA PHE A 115 8.09 0.52 8.73
C PHE A 115 6.77 -0.24 8.52
N VAL A 116 6.06 -0.60 9.60
CA VAL A 116 4.78 -1.30 9.50
C VAL A 116 3.74 -0.43 8.79
N LEU A 117 3.75 0.88 8.99
CA LEU A 117 2.85 1.78 8.28
C LEU A 117 3.10 1.74 6.76
N ASP A 118 4.35 1.77 6.33
CA ASP A 118 4.71 1.66 4.90
C ASP A 118 4.41 0.27 4.33
N ALA A 119 4.62 -0.79 5.11
CA ALA A 119 4.23 -2.15 4.76
C ALA A 119 2.71 -2.30 4.58
N VAL A 120 1.93 -1.70 5.48
CA VAL A 120 0.46 -1.69 5.43
C VAL A 120 -0.05 -0.88 4.24
N ARG A 121 0.58 0.26 3.94
CA ARG A 121 0.30 1.06 2.73
C ARG A 121 0.56 0.27 1.45
N ALA A 122 1.59 -0.56 1.44
CA ALA A 122 1.87 -1.45 0.31
C ALA A 122 0.87 -2.61 0.22
N ASN A 123 0.48 -3.19 1.35
CA ASN A 123 -0.52 -4.25 1.42
C ASN A 123 -1.23 -4.27 2.78
N GLY A 124 -2.53 -3.97 2.80
CA GLY A 124 -3.31 -3.86 4.05
C GLY A 124 -3.31 -5.13 4.91
N LEU A 125 -3.14 -6.31 4.31
CA LEU A 125 -3.08 -7.58 5.05
C LEU A 125 -1.78 -7.75 5.86
N ALA A 126 -0.76 -6.90 5.65
CA ALA A 126 0.47 -6.92 6.44
C ALA A 126 0.19 -6.72 7.94
N LEU A 127 -0.90 -6.03 8.30
CA LEU A 127 -1.37 -5.86 9.68
C LEU A 127 -1.47 -7.19 10.45
N SER A 128 -1.82 -8.29 9.77
CA SER A 128 -1.96 -9.62 10.39
C SER A 128 -0.71 -10.12 11.12
N THR A 129 0.48 -9.71 10.65
CA THR A 129 1.77 -10.13 11.20
C THR A 129 2.49 -9.04 11.99
N ALA A 130 1.90 -7.85 12.07
CA ALA A 130 2.40 -6.76 12.89
C ALA A 130 2.34 -7.13 14.40
N SER A 131 3.18 -6.47 15.19
CA SER A 131 3.17 -6.64 16.65
C SER A 131 1.79 -6.32 17.24
N ALA A 132 1.44 -6.98 18.36
CA ALA A 132 0.14 -6.77 19.03
C ALA A 132 -0.10 -5.29 19.38
N LYS A 133 0.97 -4.57 19.75
CA LYS A 133 0.93 -3.13 20.03
C LYS A 133 0.50 -2.32 18.81
N LEU A 134 1.00 -2.63 17.61
CA LEU A 134 0.64 -1.92 16.38
C LEU A 134 -0.74 -2.30 15.85
N ARG A 135 -1.20 -3.53 16.13
CA ARG A 135 -2.60 -3.94 15.87
C ARG A 135 -3.62 -3.24 16.77
N GLN A 136 -3.16 -2.57 17.82
CA GLN A 136 -3.93 -1.68 18.69
C GLN A 136 -3.77 -0.19 18.32
N ASP A 137 -2.88 0.19 17.39
CA ASP A 137 -2.74 1.58 16.94
C ASP A 137 -3.86 1.91 15.94
N PRO A 138 -4.80 2.80 16.28
CA PRO A 138 -5.91 3.13 15.40
C PRO A 138 -5.47 3.67 14.04
N ASN A 139 -4.33 4.37 13.97
CA ASN A 139 -3.82 4.93 12.71
C ASN A 139 -3.34 3.84 11.76
N VAL A 140 -2.61 2.85 12.29
CA VAL A 140 -2.08 1.74 11.49
C VAL A 140 -3.22 0.85 11.02
N VAL A 141 -4.19 0.57 11.91
CA VAL A 141 -5.39 -0.20 11.56
C VAL A 141 -6.23 0.54 10.52
N LEU A 142 -6.46 1.84 10.69
CA LEU A 142 -7.19 2.65 9.72
C LEU A 142 -6.56 2.55 8.33
N GLU A 143 -5.24 2.74 8.23
CA GLU A 143 -4.54 2.65 6.95
C GLU A 143 -4.62 1.24 6.36
N ALA A 144 -4.57 0.20 7.19
CA ALA A 144 -4.72 -1.18 6.73
C ALA A 144 -6.09 -1.45 6.13
N VAL A 145 -7.14 -0.97 6.80
CA VAL A 145 -8.53 -1.12 6.33
C VAL A 145 -8.78 -0.31 5.05
N ARG A 146 -8.11 0.85 4.90
CA ARG A 146 -8.15 1.64 3.65
C ARG A 146 -7.61 0.85 2.48
N GLN A 147 -6.48 0.16 2.67
CA GLN A 147 -5.86 -0.64 1.61
C GLN A 147 -6.60 -1.95 1.36
N ASN A 148 -7.02 -2.63 2.41
CA ASN A 148 -7.81 -3.85 2.32
C ASN A 148 -8.78 -3.95 3.48
N VAL A 149 -10.07 -3.91 3.17
CA VAL A 149 -11.16 -4.00 4.15
C VAL A 149 -11.02 -5.24 5.06
N LEU A 150 -10.52 -6.36 4.51
CA LEU A 150 -10.32 -7.60 5.26
C LEU A 150 -9.22 -7.48 6.32
N ALA A 151 -8.42 -6.41 6.32
CA ALA A 151 -7.42 -6.17 7.35
C ALA A 151 -8.05 -5.91 8.73
N LEU A 152 -9.31 -5.43 8.78
CA LEU A 152 -10.01 -5.14 10.03
C LEU A 152 -10.06 -6.35 10.97
N GLN A 153 -10.19 -7.58 10.43
CA GLN A 153 -10.25 -8.81 11.23
C GLN A 153 -8.98 -9.07 12.07
N TYR A 154 -7.85 -8.47 11.68
CA TYR A 154 -6.57 -8.62 12.37
C TYR A 154 -6.34 -7.53 13.43
N ALA A 155 -7.16 -6.48 13.43
CA ALA A 155 -7.11 -5.46 14.45
C ALA A 155 -7.47 -6.04 15.83
N HIS A 156 -7.06 -5.34 16.88
CA HIS A 156 -7.48 -5.68 18.23
C HIS A 156 -9.01 -5.60 18.38
N GLU A 157 -9.62 -6.46 19.21
CA GLU A 157 -11.07 -6.55 19.36
C GLU A 157 -11.74 -5.21 19.75
N GLY A 158 -11.02 -4.36 20.50
CA GLY A 158 -11.50 -3.02 20.84
C GLY A 158 -11.64 -2.07 19.63
N LEU A 159 -10.91 -2.33 18.54
CA LEU A 159 -10.94 -1.53 17.31
C LEU A 159 -11.82 -2.14 16.22
N THR A 160 -12.04 -3.46 16.22
CA THR A 160 -12.91 -4.12 15.22
C THR A 160 -14.36 -3.63 15.28
N LYS A 161 -14.82 -3.24 16.48
CA LYS A 161 -16.18 -2.71 16.73
C LYS A 161 -16.27 -1.20 16.56
N ALA A 162 -15.16 -0.49 16.34
CA ALA A 162 -15.19 0.95 16.17
C ALA A 162 -15.94 1.30 14.88
N GLN A 163 -17.00 2.10 14.97
CA GLN A 163 -17.83 2.52 13.84
C GLN A 163 -16.98 3.26 12.78
N VAL A 164 -16.03 4.03 13.28
CA VAL A 164 -14.99 4.77 12.56
C VAL A 164 -14.14 3.90 11.62
N LEU A 165 -13.87 2.65 12.00
CA LEU A 165 -13.04 1.71 11.23
C LEU A 165 -13.86 0.77 10.36
N GLN A 166 -15.19 0.96 10.31
CA GLN A 166 -16.05 0.14 9.47
C GLN A 166 -15.78 0.40 7.98
N PRO A 167 -15.88 -0.63 7.13
CA PRO A 167 -15.51 -0.56 5.72
C PRO A 167 -16.14 0.60 4.96
N GLU A 168 -17.40 0.90 5.27
CA GLU A 168 -18.17 1.97 4.62
C GLU A 168 -17.64 3.37 4.97
N CYS A 169 -17.22 3.59 6.21
CA CYS A 169 -16.62 4.84 6.66
C CYS A 169 -15.21 5.01 6.09
N VAL A 170 -14.42 3.93 6.10
CA VAL A 170 -13.02 3.97 5.68
C VAL A 170 -12.85 4.19 4.17
N LYS A 171 -13.72 3.62 3.33
CA LYS A 171 -13.73 3.88 1.87
C LYS A 171 -13.94 5.36 1.53
N ARG A 172 -14.67 6.08 2.38
CA ARG A 172 -14.98 7.52 2.19
C ARG A 172 -13.92 8.43 2.80
N ASN A 173 -13.08 7.93 3.71
CA ASN A 173 -12.07 8.73 4.40
C ASN A 173 -10.85 9.06 3.51
N ARG A 174 -10.54 10.36 3.37
CA ARG A 174 -9.43 10.90 2.54
C ARG A 174 -8.47 11.79 3.34
N ILE A 175 -8.12 11.38 4.55
CA ILE A 175 -7.17 12.09 5.43
C ILE A 175 -5.71 11.70 5.11
N ALA A 176 -4.78 12.66 5.25
CA ALA A 176 -3.34 12.45 5.02
C ALA A 176 -2.71 11.57 6.10
N GLY A 177 -1.83 10.65 5.69
CA GLY A 177 -0.90 10.01 6.62
C GLY A 177 0.35 10.87 6.89
N LYS A 178 1.10 10.52 7.94
CA LYS A 178 2.40 11.12 8.28
C LYS A 178 3.35 11.04 7.07
N GLY A 179 4.00 12.17 6.75
CA GLY A 179 4.96 12.30 5.65
C GLY A 179 4.36 12.69 4.28
N ALA A 180 3.03 12.72 4.14
CA ALA A 180 2.38 13.18 2.91
C ALA A 180 2.26 14.71 2.90
N SER A 181 2.62 15.34 1.78
CA SER A 181 2.34 16.77 1.55
C SER A 181 0.83 16.96 1.41
N ALA A 182 0.22 17.58 2.43
CA ALA A 182 -1.22 17.81 2.51
C ALA A 182 -1.53 19.30 2.60
N LEU A 183 -2.64 19.71 2.00
CA LEU A 183 -3.15 21.07 2.13
C LEU A 183 -3.67 21.24 3.56
N VAL A 184 -3.16 22.23 4.29
CA VAL A 184 -3.70 22.56 5.61
C VAL A 184 -4.86 23.53 5.43
N VAL A 185 -5.96 23.24 6.08
CA VAL A 185 -7.19 24.04 6.04
C VAL A 185 -7.69 24.25 7.45
N GLN A 186 -8.02 25.49 7.77
CA GLN A 186 -8.68 25.87 8.99
C GLN A 186 -10.18 25.90 8.76
N VAL A 187 -10.95 25.21 9.59
CA VAL A 187 -12.40 25.37 9.63
C VAL A 187 -12.71 26.45 10.65
N HIS A 188 -13.45 27.48 10.24
CA HIS A 188 -13.83 28.59 11.13
C HIS A 188 -15.14 28.31 11.84
N SER A 189 -16.13 27.78 11.11
CA SER A 189 -17.43 27.41 11.66
C SER A 189 -18.07 26.26 10.89
N ILE A 190 -18.89 25.49 11.61
CA ILE A 190 -19.74 24.43 11.09
C ILE A 190 -21.14 24.76 11.62
N GLU A 191 -22.03 25.19 10.73
CA GLU A 191 -23.35 25.71 11.09
C GLU A 191 -24.45 24.88 10.41
N PRO A 192 -25.54 24.54 11.11
CA PRO A 192 -26.71 23.96 10.47
C PRO A 192 -27.42 25.03 9.62
N GLY A 193 -27.62 24.75 8.34
CA GLY A 193 -28.35 25.59 7.39
C GLY A 193 -29.57 24.89 6.79
N ASP A 194 -30.37 25.63 6.02
CA ASP A 194 -31.66 25.17 5.50
C ASP A 194 -31.57 23.94 4.56
N ALA A 195 -30.40 23.70 3.96
CA ALA A 195 -30.15 22.61 3.02
C ALA A 195 -29.13 21.56 3.53
N GLY A 196 -28.76 21.60 4.83
CA GLY A 196 -27.76 20.71 5.41
C GLY A 196 -26.77 21.44 6.32
N ILE A 197 -25.53 20.97 6.40
CA ILE A 197 -24.47 21.55 7.21
C ILE A 197 -23.60 22.45 6.33
N GLN A 198 -23.49 23.73 6.70
CA GLN A 198 -22.57 24.67 6.05
C GLN A 198 -21.24 24.70 6.80
N VAL A 199 -20.15 24.57 6.05
CA VAL A 199 -18.79 24.59 6.59
C VAL A 199 -18.01 25.73 5.97
N ASN A 200 -17.54 26.64 6.82
CA ASN A 200 -16.68 27.77 6.44
C ASN A 200 -15.23 27.43 6.72
N TRP A 201 -14.36 27.58 5.72
CA TRP A 201 -12.96 27.17 5.82
C TRP A 201 -11.99 28.13 5.12
N SER A 202 -10.73 28.17 5.57
CA SER A 202 -9.60 28.85 4.91
C SER A 202 -8.41 27.91 4.71
N GLY A 203 -7.68 28.06 3.61
CA GLY A 203 -6.39 27.39 3.42
C GLY A 203 -5.27 28.07 4.22
N ILE A 204 -4.50 27.27 4.98
CA ILE A 204 -3.27 27.71 5.65
C ILE A 204 -2.09 27.27 4.77
N GLY A 205 -1.35 28.26 4.23
CA GLY A 205 -0.19 28.02 3.36
C GLY A 205 -0.58 27.84 1.89
N GLY A 206 -0.15 28.80 1.06
CA GLY A 206 -0.65 29.00 -0.31
C GLY A 206 -1.43 30.31 -0.43
N PRO A 207 -2.02 30.66 -1.60
CA PRO A 207 -2.91 31.82 -1.69
C PRO A 207 -4.04 31.61 -0.67
N GLY A 208 -4.24 32.57 0.25
CA GLY A 208 -5.18 32.50 1.38
C GLY A 208 -6.63 32.40 0.92
N LYS A 209 -7.02 31.22 0.44
CA LYS A 209 -8.34 30.92 -0.08
C LYS A 209 -9.29 30.67 1.08
N VAL A 210 -10.53 31.11 0.88
CA VAL A 210 -11.65 30.94 1.81
C VAL A 210 -12.79 30.33 1.00
N GLY A 211 -13.53 29.40 1.58
CA GLY A 211 -14.67 28.76 0.93
C GLY A 211 -15.77 28.42 1.92
N THR A 212 -16.99 28.36 1.40
CA THR A 212 -18.18 27.88 2.11
C THR A 212 -18.77 26.75 1.28
N GLU A 213 -18.91 25.58 1.89
CA GLU A 213 -19.44 24.38 1.24
C GLU A 213 -20.61 23.84 2.06
N THR A 214 -21.65 23.36 1.38
CA THR A 214 -22.83 22.75 2.01
C THR A 214 -22.76 21.24 1.86
N PHE A 215 -23.02 20.53 2.94
CA PHE A 215 -22.99 19.07 3.01
C PHE A 215 -24.30 18.52 3.58
N ASP A 216 -24.62 17.27 3.26
CA ASP A 216 -25.71 16.54 3.89
C ASP A 216 -25.41 16.27 5.38
N THR A 217 -26.43 15.98 6.17
CA THR A 217 -26.31 15.79 7.63
C THR A 217 -25.56 14.52 8.03
N ASP A 218 -25.39 13.56 7.10
CA ASP A 218 -24.60 12.35 7.28
C ASP A 218 -23.16 12.50 6.76
N ALA A 219 -22.79 13.67 6.27
CA ALA A 219 -21.46 13.92 5.73
C ALA A 219 -20.36 13.84 6.80
N THR A 220 -19.22 13.30 6.37
CA THR A 220 -18.05 13.09 7.21
C THR A 220 -17.01 14.18 6.99
N VAL A 221 -16.09 14.29 7.93
CA VAL A 221 -14.90 15.13 7.80
C VAL A 221 -14.05 14.74 6.56
N GLY A 222 -14.10 13.47 6.14
CA GLY A 222 -13.47 12.99 4.91
C GLY A 222 -14.13 13.56 3.64
N ASP A 223 -15.45 13.75 3.65
CA ASP A 223 -16.19 14.34 2.53
C ASP A 223 -15.86 15.83 2.38
N LEU A 224 -15.73 16.55 3.50
CA LEU A 224 -15.19 17.92 3.53
C LEU A 224 -13.78 17.97 2.94
N ALA A 225 -12.88 17.11 3.41
CA ALA A 225 -11.51 17.02 2.89
C ALA A 225 -11.46 16.79 1.38
N ALA A 226 -12.31 15.87 0.88
CA ALA A 226 -12.39 15.54 -0.53
C ALA A 226 -12.91 16.72 -1.37
N ARG A 227 -13.95 17.42 -0.91
CA ARG A 227 -14.57 18.56 -1.62
C ARG A 227 -13.58 19.71 -1.75
N VAL A 228 -12.91 20.06 -0.65
CA VAL A 228 -11.93 21.15 -0.61
C VAL A 228 -10.73 20.83 -1.52
N ALA A 229 -10.20 19.61 -1.49
CA ALA A 229 -9.10 19.19 -2.36
C ALA A 229 -9.49 19.23 -3.86
N GLN A 230 -10.71 18.81 -4.22
CA GLN A 230 -11.21 18.85 -5.59
C GLN A 230 -11.44 20.27 -6.12
N GLY A 231 -11.95 21.18 -5.26
CA GLY A 231 -12.08 22.60 -5.60
C GLY A 231 -10.72 23.22 -5.90
N TRP A 232 -9.72 22.87 -5.08
CA TRP A 232 -8.35 23.34 -5.27
C TRP A 232 -7.70 22.84 -6.58
N GLN A 233 -7.84 21.55 -6.90
CA GLN A 233 -7.24 20.94 -8.10
C GLN A 233 -7.83 21.50 -9.41
N ARG A 234 -9.15 21.67 -9.50
CA ARG A 234 -9.83 22.15 -10.73
C ARG A 234 -9.31 23.51 -11.20
N GLU A 235 -8.99 24.40 -10.27
CA GLU A 235 -8.51 25.74 -10.58
C GLU A 235 -7.01 25.79 -10.90
N CYS A 236 -6.19 24.94 -10.28
CA CYS A 236 -4.78 24.81 -10.66
C CYS A 236 -4.62 24.32 -12.12
N THR A 237 -5.53 23.47 -12.60
CA THR A 237 -5.55 23.02 -14.00
C THR A 237 -6.13 24.06 -14.98
N GLY A 238 -6.83 25.08 -14.49
CA GLY A 238 -7.35 26.20 -15.29
C GLY A 238 -6.30 27.27 -15.62
N SER A 239 -5.15 27.26 -14.94
CA SER A 239 -4.02 28.16 -15.13
C SER A 239 -2.83 27.40 -15.77
N ARG A 240 -2.86 27.15 -17.07
CA ARG A 240 -1.68 26.63 -17.79
C ARG A 240 -0.72 27.77 -18.14
N ASN A 241 0.47 27.81 -17.56
CA ASN A 241 1.74 27.46 -18.24
C ASN A 241 2.99 27.85 -17.43
N GLU A 242 4.05 27.07 -17.67
CA GLU A 242 5.49 27.28 -17.41
C GLU A 242 6.06 26.91 -16.03
N GLY A 243 6.84 25.80 -16.00
CA GLY A 243 8.07 25.76 -15.20
C GLY A 243 8.21 24.79 -14.03
N LEU A 244 7.34 23.80 -13.82
CA LEU A 244 7.52 22.80 -12.75
C LEU A 244 7.48 21.38 -13.31
N GLY A 245 8.57 20.64 -13.09
CA GLY A 245 8.77 19.24 -13.51
C GLY A 245 7.78 18.26 -12.88
N PRO A 246 7.98 16.92 -13.06
CA PRO A 246 6.95 15.89 -12.89
C PRO A 246 6.54 15.60 -11.43
N ALA A 247 6.71 16.56 -10.51
CA ALA A 247 6.23 16.53 -9.13
C ALA A 247 4.82 17.14 -8.99
N HIS A 248 3.95 17.00 -10.01
CA HIS A 248 2.51 17.18 -9.83
C HIS A 248 1.95 16.02 -9.02
N ALA A 249 2.35 15.96 -7.74
CA ALA A 249 1.69 15.17 -6.73
C ALA A 249 0.23 15.64 -6.72
N GLN A 250 -0.67 14.76 -7.17
CA GLN A 250 -2.09 14.88 -6.92
C GLN A 250 -2.26 15.31 -5.46
N LEU A 251 -2.73 16.53 -5.20
CA LEU A 251 -3.08 17.01 -3.86
C LEU A 251 -4.04 15.99 -3.24
N THR A 252 -3.50 15.09 -2.41
CA THR A 252 -4.20 13.86 -2.01
C THR A 252 -4.74 13.93 -0.60
N ALA A 253 -4.53 15.04 0.12
CA ALA A 253 -4.96 15.10 1.50
C ALA A 253 -5.09 16.51 2.12
N LEU A 254 -5.95 16.59 3.14
CA LEU A 254 -6.32 17.79 3.90
C LEU A 254 -5.97 17.62 5.39
N HIS A 255 -5.37 18.62 6.02
CA HIS A 255 -5.29 18.74 7.49
C HIS A 255 -6.31 19.77 7.97
N LEU A 256 -7.15 19.40 8.95
CA LEU A 256 -8.17 20.30 9.50
C LEU A 256 -7.72 20.87 10.83
N VAL A 257 -7.71 22.20 10.92
CA VAL A 257 -7.48 22.94 12.16
C VAL A 257 -8.83 23.55 12.58
N VAL A 258 -9.38 23.09 13.71
CA VAL A 258 -10.66 23.57 14.28
C VAL A 258 -10.35 24.56 15.41
N PRO A 259 -11.20 25.58 15.71
CA PRO A 259 -10.88 26.63 16.67
C PRO A 259 -10.69 26.09 18.10
N GLN A 260 -9.93 26.83 18.91
CA GLN A 260 -9.32 26.43 20.17
C GLN A 260 -10.26 25.70 21.15
N GLY A 261 -9.95 24.43 21.41
CA GLY A 261 -10.60 23.55 22.39
C GLY A 261 -10.41 22.08 22.05
N SER A 262 -10.23 21.77 20.77
CA SER A 262 -10.12 20.41 20.27
C SER A 262 -9.13 20.38 19.11
N ALA A 263 -7.85 20.19 19.43
CA ALA A 263 -6.89 19.71 18.44
C ALA A 263 -7.29 18.27 18.07
N VAL A 264 -8.23 18.13 17.13
CA VAL A 264 -8.75 16.83 16.73
C VAL A 264 -7.63 16.11 15.98
N GLN A 265 -7.08 15.08 16.61
CA GLN A 265 -6.17 14.18 15.92
C GLN A 265 -6.90 13.59 14.70
N PRO A 266 -6.23 13.38 13.55
CA PRO A 266 -6.92 12.91 12.34
C PRO A 266 -7.70 11.59 12.52
N THR A 267 -7.39 10.82 13.56
CA THR A 267 -8.11 9.63 14.03
C THR A 267 -9.36 9.90 14.86
N ALA A 268 -9.44 11.03 15.58
CA ALA A 268 -10.65 11.51 16.23
C ALA A 268 -11.59 12.25 15.25
N ALA A 269 -11.06 12.67 14.09
CA ALA A 269 -11.80 13.37 13.04
C ALA A 269 -12.73 12.47 12.20
N LEU A 270 -13.14 11.32 12.72
CA LEU A 270 -14.03 10.39 12.03
C LEU A 270 -15.49 10.53 12.46
N ASP A 271 -15.79 11.53 13.28
CA ASP A 271 -17.14 11.91 13.69
C ASP A 271 -17.89 12.60 12.54
N ARG A 272 -19.23 12.57 12.59
CA ARG A 272 -20.07 13.23 11.58
C ARG A 272 -19.92 14.74 11.72
N LEU A 273 -20.01 15.48 10.63
CA LEU A 273 -20.01 16.95 10.69
C LEU A 273 -21.14 17.49 11.60
N ALA A 274 -22.25 16.75 11.69
CA ALA A 274 -23.39 17.07 12.55
C ALA A 274 -23.04 17.11 14.04
N ASP A 275 -22.12 16.24 14.50
CA ASP A 275 -21.73 16.18 15.91
C ASP A 275 -21.00 17.45 16.33
N TYR A 276 -20.25 18.07 15.41
CA TYR A 276 -19.56 19.33 15.65
C TYR A 276 -20.49 20.54 15.63
N ALA A 277 -21.51 20.54 14.76
CA ALA A 277 -22.50 21.63 14.69
C ALA A 277 -23.29 21.80 16.02
N ASN A 278 -23.50 20.69 16.74
CA ASN A 278 -24.24 20.68 18.00
C ASN A 278 -23.41 21.10 19.22
N VAL A 279 -22.07 21.08 19.13
CA VAL A 279 -21.17 21.45 20.23
C VAL A 279 -20.86 22.94 20.24
N THR A 280 -21.06 23.64 19.11
CA THR A 280 -20.82 25.08 18.96
C THR A 280 -22.05 25.97 19.22
N ALA A 281 -23.21 25.37 19.55
CA ALA A 281 -24.43 26.08 19.94
C ALA A 281 -24.54 26.19 21.47
#